data_AF-E7G683-F1
#
_entry.id   AF-E7G683-F1
#
_cell.length_a   1.000
_cell.length_b   1.000
_cell.length_c   1.000
_cell.angle_alpha   90.00
_cell.angle_beta   90.00
_cell.angle_gamma   90.00
#
_symmetry.space_group_name_H-M   'P 1'
#
loop_
_entity.id
_entity.type
_entity.pdbx_description
1 polymer ?
#
loop_
_entity_poly.entity_id
_entity_poly.type
_entity_poly.pdbx_seq_one_letter_code
_entity_poly.pdbx_strand_id
1 'polypeptide(L)'
;MGTYVEKPSLKVDWEQYADHATNDSMVKRGINQEMVDSYVANGKALSQGNGKYAFVSRDGVAVVTSNGKLVTTWSSANFDANMLEIVDKLFGKGK
;
A
#
# COMPACT_ATOMS: atom_id res chain seq x y z
N MET A 1 7.80 11.26 -5.07
CA MET A 1 6.43 11.08 -4.57
C MET A 1 5.49 11.06 -5.77
N GLY A 2 4.49 10.18 -5.77
CA GLY A 2 3.60 9.98 -6.92
C GLY A 2 2.49 11.03 -7.07
N THR A 3 1.76 11.00 -8.18
CA THR A 3 0.58 11.84 -8.44
C THR A 3 -0.66 11.17 -7.88
N TYR A 4 -1.50 11.91 -7.15
CA TYR A 4 -2.79 11.40 -6.70
C TYR A 4 -3.68 11.05 -7.89
N VAL A 5 -4.24 9.84 -7.88
CA VAL A 5 -5.15 9.35 -8.92
C VAL A 5 -6.45 8.88 -8.27
N GLU A 6 -7.57 9.07 -8.96
CA GLU A 6 -8.82 8.42 -8.56
C GLU A 6 -8.61 6.91 -8.49
N LYS A 7 -9.13 6.29 -7.43
CA LYS A 7 -8.79 4.93 -7.02
C LYS A 7 -8.98 3.97 -8.20
N PRO A 8 -7.90 3.43 -8.79
CA PRO A 8 -8.05 2.40 -9.80
C PRO A 8 -8.68 1.18 -9.12
N SER A 9 -9.60 0.50 -9.81
CA SER A 9 -10.20 -0.77 -9.36
C SER A 9 -9.17 -1.90 -9.39
N LEU A 10 -8.10 -1.76 -8.62
CA LEU A 10 -6.95 -2.64 -8.55
C LEU A 10 -7.07 -3.51 -7.29
N LYS A 11 -6.67 -4.77 -7.42
CA LYS A 11 -6.53 -5.71 -6.30
C LYS A 11 -5.17 -6.39 -6.42
N VAL A 12 -4.66 -6.90 -5.30
CA VAL A 12 -3.47 -7.75 -5.34
C VAL A 12 -3.87 -9.10 -5.89
N ASP A 13 -3.13 -9.57 -6.90
CA ASP A 13 -3.27 -10.93 -7.41
C ASP A 13 -2.38 -11.86 -6.59
N TRP A 14 -2.94 -12.34 -5.49
CA TRP A 14 -2.24 -13.25 -4.58
C TRP A 14 -2.02 -14.62 -5.22
N GLU A 15 -2.90 -15.09 -6.11
CA GLU A 15 -2.71 -16.38 -6.78
C GLU A 15 -1.50 -16.34 -7.73
N GLN A 16 -1.30 -15.21 -8.40
CA GLN A 16 -0.19 -15.05 -9.34
C GLN A 16 1.13 -14.62 -8.68
N TYR A 17 1.09 -13.88 -7.56
CA TYR A 17 2.28 -13.21 -7.00
C TYR A 17 2.52 -13.45 -5.49
N ALA A 18 1.66 -14.18 -4.78
CA ALA A 18 1.90 -14.53 -3.38
C ALA A 18 2.87 -15.72 -3.29
N ASP A 19 4.15 -15.48 -3.56
CA ASP A 19 5.18 -16.47 -3.24
C ASP A 19 5.39 -16.57 -1.73
N HIS A 20 5.86 -17.73 -1.27
CA HIS A 20 6.15 -17.99 0.15
C HIS A 20 7.06 -16.89 0.76
N ALA A 21 8.04 -16.40 0.00
CA ALA A 21 8.97 -15.35 0.46
C ALA A 21 8.28 -14.00 0.72
N THR A 22 7.29 -13.63 -0.10
CA THR A 22 6.47 -12.43 0.08
C THR A 22 5.63 -12.56 1.35
N ASN A 23 5.00 -13.73 1.53
CA ASN A 23 4.20 -14.01 2.71
C ASN A 23 5.04 -14.02 4.01
N ASP A 24 6.20 -14.69 4.00
CA ASP A 24 7.11 -14.78 5.14
C ASP A 24 7.62 -13.38 5.57
N SER A 25 7.91 -12.52 4.59
CA SER A 25 8.32 -11.14 4.82
C SER A 25 7.19 -10.28 5.41
N MET A 26 5.96 -10.49 4.97
CA MET A 26 4.78 -9.80 5.51
C MET A 26 4.50 -10.25 6.94
N VAL A 27 4.50 -11.57 7.20
CA VAL A 27 4.27 -12.15 8.52
C VAL A 27 5.32 -11.67 9.53
N LYS A 28 6.60 -11.64 9.14
CA LYS A 28 7.68 -11.07 9.99
C LYS A 28 7.47 -9.60 10.34
N ARG A 29 6.74 -8.86 9.51
CA ARG A 29 6.39 -7.44 9.73
C ARG A 29 5.03 -7.28 10.43
N GLY A 30 4.38 -8.38 10.83
CA GLY A 30 3.04 -8.37 11.42
C GLY A 30 1.94 -7.98 10.43
N ILE A 31 2.13 -8.25 9.14
CA ILE A 31 1.19 -7.93 8.06
C ILE A 31 0.66 -9.23 7.46
N ASN A 32 -0.65 -9.31 7.22
CA ASN A 32 -1.29 -10.40 6.50
C ASN A 32 -1.91 -9.89 5.18
N GLN A 33 -2.42 -10.81 4.35
CA GLN A 33 -3.02 -10.46 3.06
C GLN A 33 -4.23 -9.53 3.22
N GLU A 34 -5.08 -9.78 4.23
CA GLU A 34 -6.27 -8.98 4.52
C GLU A 34 -5.94 -7.52 4.85
N MET A 35 -4.85 -7.27 5.59
CA MET A 35 -4.35 -5.92 5.85
C MET A 35 -3.96 -5.22 4.55
N VAL A 36 -3.21 -5.90 3.67
CA VAL A 36 -2.80 -5.33 2.38
C VAL A 36 -4.02 -5.04 1.50
N ASP A 37 -4.98 -5.98 1.44
CA ASP A 37 -6.21 -5.79 0.69
C ASP A 37 -7.02 -4.62 1.25
N SER A 38 -7.05 -4.44 2.57
CA SER A 38 -7.65 -3.26 3.21
C SER A 38 -6.93 -1.97 2.83
N TYR A 39 -5.59 -1.95 2.78
CA TYR A 39 -4.83 -0.78 2.34
C TYR A 39 -5.14 -0.42 0.89
N VAL A 40 -5.25 -1.41 0.01
CA VAL A 40 -5.59 -1.20 -1.42
C VAL A 40 -7.05 -0.75 -1.57
N ALA A 41 -7.96 -1.34 -0.79
CA ALA A 41 -9.38 -1.03 -0.87
C ALA A 41 -9.75 0.34 -0.29
N ASN A 42 -9.16 0.71 0.85
CA ASN A 42 -9.52 1.91 1.62
C ASN A 42 -8.51 3.04 1.48
N GLY A 43 -7.29 2.75 1.04
CA GLY A 43 -6.21 3.72 0.89
C GLY A 43 -6.40 4.65 -0.31
N LYS A 44 -5.70 5.78 -0.26
CA LYS A 44 -5.59 6.72 -1.38
C LYS A 44 -4.46 6.28 -2.31
N ALA A 45 -4.78 6.19 -3.59
CA ALA A 45 -3.83 5.74 -4.61
C ALA A 45 -2.96 6.91 -5.11
N LEU A 46 -1.65 6.72 -5.03
CA LEU A 46 -0.64 7.60 -5.61
C LEU A 46 0.08 6.86 -6.75
N SER A 47 -0.05 7.35 -7.98
CA SER A 47 0.68 6.82 -9.14
C SER A 47 2.15 7.22 -9.05
N GLN A 48 3.06 6.25 -8.93
CA GLN A 48 4.50 6.47 -8.90
C GLN A 48 5.15 6.49 -10.30
N GLY A 49 4.35 6.35 -11.37
CA GLY A 49 4.86 6.10 -12.72
C GLY A 49 5.24 4.63 -12.96
N ASN A 50 5.53 4.27 -14.20
CA ASN A 50 5.84 2.89 -14.63
C ASN A 50 4.78 1.85 -14.23
N GLY A 51 3.51 2.24 -14.22
CA GLY A 51 2.40 1.36 -13.86
C GLY A 51 2.43 0.91 -12.39
N LYS A 52 2.99 1.70 -11.47
CA LYS A 52 2.98 1.41 -10.03
C LYS A 52 2.08 2.38 -9.28
N TYR A 53 1.32 1.84 -8.33
CA TYR A 53 0.40 2.59 -7.48
C TYR A 53 0.73 2.30 -6.02
N ALA A 54 1.00 3.36 -5.26
CA ALA A 54 1.12 3.29 -3.81
C ALA A 54 -0.23 3.61 -3.19
N PHE A 55 -0.85 2.62 -2.57
CA PHE A 55 -2.07 2.75 -1.79
C PHE A 55 -1.68 3.09 -0.36
N VAL A 56 -1.96 4.33 0.03
CA VAL A 56 -1.60 4.86 1.34
C VAL A 56 -2.86 4.93 2.20
N SER A 57 -2.81 4.30 3.36
CA SER A 57 -3.85 4.38 4.39
C SER A 57 -3.23 4.85 5.71
N ARG A 58 -4.07 5.08 6.73
CA ARG A 58 -3.58 5.39 8.08
C ARG A 58 -2.91 4.19 8.75
N ASP A 59 -3.31 2.97 8.37
CA ASP A 59 -2.84 1.71 8.96
C ASP A 59 -1.58 1.15 8.27
N GLY A 60 -1.35 1.51 7.01
CA GLY A 60 -0.22 1.01 6.26
C GLY A 60 -0.23 1.41 4.79
N VAL A 61 0.78 0.90 4.08
CA VAL A 61 1.01 1.20 2.67
C VAL A 61 1.20 -0.09 1.89
N ALA A 62 0.57 -0.15 0.72
CA ALA A 62 0.75 -1.23 -0.24
C ALA A 62 1.14 -0.63 -1.60
N VAL A 63 2.28 -1.06 -2.15
CA VAL A 63 2.69 -0.68 -3.51
C VAL A 63 2.38 -1.83 -4.45
N VAL A 64 1.49 -1.59 -5.41
CA VAL A 64 0.99 -2.61 -6.33
C VAL A 64 1.21 -2.14 -7.77
N THR A 65 1.60 -3.03 -8.67
CA THR A 65 1.66 -2.71 -10.10
C THR A 65 0.26 -2.71 -10.73
N SER A 66 0.10 -2.11 -11.90
CA SER A 66 -1.12 -2.16 -12.72
C SER A 66 -1.61 -3.58 -13.03
N ASN A 67 -0.75 -4.57 -12.82
CA ASN A 67 -0.97 -5.97 -13.10
C ASN A 67 -1.40 -6.75 -11.84
N GLY A 68 -1.57 -6.08 -10.70
CA GLY A 68 -1.93 -6.71 -9.43
C GLY A 68 -0.75 -7.28 -8.64
N LYS A 69 0.50 -7.09 -9.08
CA LYS A 69 1.67 -7.57 -8.32
C LYS A 69 1.95 -6.69 -7.11
N LEU A 70 1.96 -7.28 -5.91
CA LEU A 70 2.48 -6.61 -4.73
C LEU A 70 4.00 -6.44 -4.87
N VAL A 71 4.45 -5.19 -4.89
CA VAL A 71 5.88 -4.84 -4.95
C VAL A 71 6.46 -4.79 -3.54
N THR A 72 5.75 -4.14 -2.62
CA THR A 72 6.18 -3.99 -1.23
C THR A 72 5.02 -3.51 -0.37
N THR A 73 5.07 -3.81 0.93
CA THR A 73 4.13 -3.33 1.93
C THR A 73 4.81 -3.15 3.28
N TRP A 74 4.28 -2.20 4.05
CA TRP A 74 4.65 -1.97 5.44
C TRP A 74 3.49 -1.34 6.20
N SER A 75 3.44 -1.59 7.51
CA SER A 75 2.44 -1.01 8.42
C SER A 75 2.85 0.40 8.86
N SER A 76 1.90 1.12 9.43
CA SER A 76 2.10 2.45 10.02
C SER A 76 3.15 2.48 11.13
N ALA A 77 3.43 1.33 11.77
CA ALA A 77 4.52 1.18 12.72
C ALA A 77 5.91 1.46 12.12
N ASN A 78 6.04 1.45 10.79
CA ASN A 78 7.27 1.76 10.06
C ASN A 78 7.18 3.11 9.32
N PHE A 79 6.25 3.99 9.69
CA PHE A 79 6.16 5.31 9.06
C PHE A 79 7.21 6.27 9.62
N ASP A 80 8.10 6.72 8.75
CA ASP A 80 8.96 7.86 9.01
C ASP A 80 8.17 9.19 8.98
N ALA A 81 8.77 10.25 9.52
CA ALA A 81 8.16 11.59 9.58
C ALA A 81 7.61 12.06 8.22
N ASN A 82 8.33 11.78 7.14
CA ASN A 82 7.90 12.13 5.79
C ASN A 82 6.61 11.40 5.36
N MET A 83 6.47 10.13 5.76
CA MET A 83 5.28 9.34 5.44
C MET A 83 4.08 9.80 6.25
N LEU A 84 4.30 10.15 7.52
CA LEU A 84 3.27 10.77 8.37
C LEU A 84 2.75 12.06 7.74
N GLU A 85 3.63 12.92 7.22
CA GLU A 85 3.20 14.13 6.51
C GLU A 85 2.38 13.83 5.24
N ILE A 86 2.72 12.77 4.50
CA ILE A 86 1.93 12.34 3.34
C ILE A 86 0.53 11.89 3.79
N VAL A 87 0.45 11.05 4.83
CA VAL A 87 -0.82 10.58 5.38
C VAL A 87 -1.68 11.76 5.86
N ASP A 88 -1.09 12.73 6.56
CA ASP A 88 -1.78 13.95 6.98
C ASP A 88 -2.27 14.79 5.80
N LYS A 89 -1.48 14.93 4.73
CA LYS A 89 -1.92 15.64 3.51
C LYS A 89 -3.05 14.91 2.80
N LEU A 90 -3.02 13.58 2.82
CA LEU A 90 -3.99 12.74 2.13
C LEU A 90 -5.32 12.64 2.88
N PHE A 91 -5.29 12.53 4.21
CA PHE A 91 -6.46 12.26 5.04
C PHE A 91 -6.85 13.41 5.97
N GLY A 92 -6.09 14.50 5.95
CA GLY A 92 -6.18 15.59 6.93
C GLY A 92 -5.48 15.23 8.24
N LYS A 93 -4.91 16.24 8.91
CA LYS A 93 -4.44 16.10 10.29
C LYS A 93 -5.59 15.60 11.15
N GLY A 94 -5.37 14.47 11.83
CA GLY A 94 -6.27 14.02 12.87
C GLY A 94 -6.52 15.19 13.83
N LYS A 95 -7.79 15.58 13.97
CA LYS A 95 -8.19 16.60 14.93
C LYS A 95 -7.96 16.10 16.35
#